data_AF-A0A2L0B7Q2-F1
#
_entry.id   AF-A0A2L0B7Q2-F1
#
_cell.length_a   1.000
_cell.length_b   1.000
_cell.length_c   1.000
_cell.angle_alpha   90.00
_cell.angle_beta   90.00
_cell.angle_gamma   90.00
#
_symmetry.space_group_name_H-M   'P 1'
#
loop_
_entity.id
_entity.type
_entity.pdbx_description
1 polymer ?
#
loop_
_entity_poly.entity_id
_entity_poly.type
_entity_poly.pdbx_seq_one_letter_code
_entity_poly.pdbx_strand_id
1 'polypeptide(L)'
;GDINECLSNPCASPGTLDCVQLINDYNCNCKVGYSGRHCEHKVNPCASSPCQNGGMCATINTGHKCTCPEGYYGKNCEFSGYDCDSDPCQNGGKCRISERGYKCDCPRGFIGTNCEIITECNGRHCQRRPSNMSQDNIIAFDLEYQRKECMKHRCREKQGNMKCDEECNSYACNFDGGDCSLGINPWSNCTAPIKCWEHFMDGICDEVCNNPQCLFDGRDCVKILQPCNPVYDAYCQKHYANGHCDYGCNNAEC
;
A
#
# COMPACT_ATOMS: atom_id res chain seq x y z
N GLY A 1 -25.66 -41.43 -10.41
CA GLY A 1 -26.47 -40.36 -9.79
C GLY A 1 -25.73 -39.91 -8.56
N ASP A 2 -25.71 -38.61 -8.31
CA ASP A 2 -25.07 -38.00 -7.14
C ASP A 2 -25.80 -38.39 -5.85
N ILE A 3 -25.08 -38.63 -4.76
CA ILE A 3 -25.65 -38.98 -3.45
C ILE A 3 -25.84 -37.68 -2.68
N ASN A 4 -26.97 -37.51 -1.97
CA ASN A 4 -27.15 -36.34 -1.13
C ASN A 4 -26.51 -36.55 0.26
N GLU A 5 -25.30 -36.04 0.46
CA GLU A 5 -24.55 -36.16 1.71
C GLU A 5 -25.23 -35.40 2.88
N CYS A 6 -26.00 -34.35 2.62
CA CYS A 6 -26.72 -33.62 3.67
C CYS A 6 -27.75 -34.48 4.42
N LEU A 7 -28.26 -35.56 3.81
CA LEU A 7 -29.20 -36.49 4.47
C LEU A 7 -28.55 -37.26 5.63
N SER A 8 -27.22 -37.35 5.67
CA SER A 8 -26.49 -38.01 6.76
C SER A 8 -26.30 -37.11 7.99
N ASN A 9 -26.93 -35.92 8.00
CA ASN A 9 -26.80 -34.90 9.05
C ASN A 9 -25.35 -34.54 9.44
N PRO A 10 -24.43 -34.30 8.48
CA PRO A 10 -23.07 -33.92 8.82
C PRO A 10 -23.01 -32.56 9.55
N CYS A 11 -23.93 -31.63 9.26
CA CYS A 11 -23.93 -30.28 9.82
C CYS A 11 -24.69 -30.14 11.16
N ALA A 12 -24.64 -31.13 12.05
CA ALA A 12 -25.43 -31.16 13.29
C ALA A 12 -24.99 -30.16 14.37
N SER A 13 -23.84 -29.49 14.22
CA SER A 13 -23.35 -28.54 15.22
C SER A 13 -24.31 -27.36 15.43
N PRO A 14 -24.42 -26.83 16.66
CA PRO A 14 -25.28 -25.68 16.95
C PRO A 14 -24.87 -24.41 16.19
N GLY A 15 -23.62 -24.35 15.72
CA GLY A 15 -23.07 -23.30 14.88
C GLY A 15 -23.52 -23.33 13.42
N THR A 16 -24.23 -24.36 12.96
CA THR A 16 -24.70 -24.47 11.57
C THR A 16 -25.97 -23.65 11.34
N LEU A 17 -26.03 -22.94 10.21
CA LEU A 17 -27.23 -22.30 9.66
C LEU A 17 -28.02 -23.27 8.78
N ASP A 18 -27.37 -23.86 7.77
CA ASP A 18 -27.95 -24.82 6.82
C ASP A 18 -26.88 -25.73 6.20
N CYS A 19 -27.32 -26.84 5.58
CA CYS A 19 -26.47 -27.75 4.81
C CYS A 19 -26.77 -27.58 3.31
N VAL A 20 -25.71 -27.37 2.53
CA VAL A 20 -25.78 -27.23 1.07
C VAL A 20 -25.20 -28.48 0.43
N GLN A 21 -26.02 -29.15 -0.39
CA GLN A 21 -25.58 -30.27 -1.22
C GLN A 21 -24.70 -29.79 -2.38
N LEU A 22 -23.55 -30.44 -2.59
CA LEU A 22 -22.64 -30.21 -3.71
C LEU A 22 -22.45 -31.52 -4.50
N ILE A 23 -21.69 -31.51 -5.59
CA ILE A 23 -21.46 -32.73 -6.39
C ILE A 23 -20.43 -33.62 -5.67
N ASN A 24 -20.86 -34.80 -5.20
CA ASN A 24 -20.08 -35.73 -4.36
C ASN A 24 -19.49 -35.08 -3.08
N ASP A 25 -20.15 -34.04 -2.53
CA ASP A 25 -19.72 -33.36 -1.30
C ASP A 25 -20.87 -32.54 -0.69
N TYR A 26 -20.63 -31.95 0.48
CA TYR A 26 -21.54 -31.01 1.12
C TYR A 26 -20.79 -29.83 1.72
N ASN A 27 -21.51 -28.75 1.97
CA ASN A 27 -21.00 -27.59 2.71
C ASN A 27 -21.97 -27.19 3.82
N CYS A 28 -21.46 -27.05 5.04
CA CYS A 28 -22.20 -26.49 6.16
C CYS A 28 -22.03 -24.97 6.17
N ASN A 29 -23.09 -24.22 5.96
CA ASN A 29 -23.06 -22.78 6.13
C ASN A 29 -23.08 -22.46 7.62
N CYS A 30 -22.08 -21.73 8.11
CA CYS A 30 -21.95 -21.43 9.53
C CYS A 30 -22.67 -20.14 9.91
N LYS A 31 -23.28 -20.15 11.10
CA LYS A 31 -23.74 -18.93 11.78
C LYS A 31 -22.55 -18.02 12.03
N VAL A 32 -22.83 -16.73 12.13
CA VAL A 32 -21.83 -15.70 12.44
C VAL A 32 -21.16 -16.04 13.77
N GLY A 33 -19.83 -15.99 13.77
CA GLY A 33 -19.04 -16.40 14.91
C GLY A 33 -18.88 -17.92 15.06
N TYR A 34 -19.09 -18.69 13.98
CA TYR A 34 -18.75 -20.10 13.90
C TYR A 34 -17.97 -20.42 12.61
N SER A 35 -17.09 -21.41 12.67
CA SER A 35 -16.30 -21.91 11.53
C SER A 35 -16.02 -23.41 11.67
N GLY A 36 -15.40 -24.00 10.64
CA GLY A 36 -15.15 -25.44 10.54
C GLY A 36 -16.04 -26.11 9.50
N ARG A 37 -15.66 -27.31 9.08
CA ARG A 37 -16.41 -28.09 8.07
C ARG A 37 -17.84 -28.38 8.54
N HIS A 38 -18.04 -28.44 9.85
CA HIS A 38 -19.32 -28.69 10.49
C HIS A 38 -19.71 -27.52 11.41
N CYS A 39 -19.11 -26.33 11.26
CA CYS A 39 -19.39 -25.16 12.09
C CYS A 39 -19.21 -25.40 13.61
N GLU A 40 -18.25 -26.26 13.95
CA GLU A 40 -17.98 -26.73 15.31
C GLU A 40 -17.12 -25.75 16.14
N HIS A 41 -16.41 -24.84 15.49
CA HIS A 41 -15.53 -23.88 16.14
C HIS A 41 -16.23 -22.54 16.36
N LYS A 42 -16.18 -22.00 17.58
CA LYS A 42 -16.61 -20.63 17.86
C LYS A 42 -15.53 -19.64 17.44
N VAL A 43 -15.91 -18.62 16.68
CA VAL A 43 -15.07 -17.51 16.23
C VAL A 43 -15.53 -16.24 16.92
N ASN A 44 -14.63 -15.56 17.63
CA ASN A 44 -14.85 -14.20 18.09
C ASN A 44 -14.13 -13.24 17.13
N PRO A 45 -14.83 -12.45 16.31
CA PRO A 45 -14.22 -11.49 15.38
C PRO A 45 -13.33 -10.44 16.04
N CYS A 46 -13.49 -10.20 17.35
CA CYS A 46 -12.65 -9.29 18.12
C CYS A 46 -11.46 -9.97 18.80
N ALA A 47 -11.34 -11.31 18.78
CA ALA A 47 -10.26 -12.02 19.44
C ALA A 47 -8.88 -11.71 18.84
N SER A 48 -8.83 -11.28 17.58
CA SER A 48 -7.61 -10.84 16.90
C SER A 48 -7.31 -9.34 17.10
N SER A 49 -8.05 -8.65 17.98
CA SER A 49 -7.90 -7.21 18.23
C SER A 49 -7.84 -6.38 16.94
N PRO A 50 -8.85 -6.47 16.05
CA PRO A 50 -8.77 -5.87 14.71
C PRO A 50 -8.81 -4.33 14.70
N CYS A 51 -9.11 -3.69 15.83
CA CYS A 51 -9.14 -2.24 15.96
C CYS A 51 -7.78 -1.72 16.44
N GLN A 52 -7.15 -0.85 15.63
CA GLN A 52 -5.85 -0.25 15.85
C GLN A 52 -5.96 1.04 16.69
N ASN A 53 -4.82 1.60 17.08
CA ASN A 53 -4.70 2.92 17.71
C ASN A 53 -5.63 3.14 18.92
N GLY A 54 -5.91 2.09 19.68
CA GLY A 54 -6.79 2.15 20.86
C GLY A 54 -8.28 2.05 20.57
N GLY A 55 -8.69 1.67 19.35
CA GLY A 55 -10.08 1.45 18.99
C GLY A 55 -10.75 0.32 19.77
N MET A 56 -12.01 0.53 20.15
CA MET A 56 -12.81 -0.48 20.85
C MET A 56 -13.50 -1.41 19.84
N CYS A 57 -13.32 -2.73 20.00
CA CYS A 57 -13.95 -3.73 19.14
C CYS A 57 -15.26 -4.26 19.73
N ALA A 58 -16.29 -4.33 18.89
CA ALA A 58 -17.55 -5.01 19.18
C ALA A 58 -17.88 -6.05 18.10
N THR A 59 -18.30 -7.24 18.52
CA THR A 59 -18.83 -8.26 17.61
C THR A 59 -20.22 -7.86 17.12
N ILE A 60 -20.42 -7.94 15.81
CA ILE A 60 -21.71 -7.67 15.15
C ILE A 60 -22.08 -8.83 14.23
N ASN A 61 -23.32 -8.84 13.73
CA ASN A 61 -23.84 -9.89 12.84
C ASN A 61 -23.05 -10.07 11.52
N THR A 62 -22.18 -9.13 11.15
CA THR A 62 -21.36 -9.22 9.93
C THR A 62 -19.86 -9.34 10.23
N GLY A 63 -19.47 -9.58 11.49
CA GLY A 63 -18.08 -9.68 11.92
C GLY A 63 -17.79 -8.78 13.12
N HIS A 64 -16.96 -7.75 12.92
CA HIS A 64 -16.61 -6.78 13.95
C HIS A 64 -16.90 -5.34 13.51
N LYS A 65 -17.04 -4.46 14.50
CA LYS A 65 -17.08 -3.01 14.33
C LYS A 65 -16.11 -2.37 15.30
N CYS A 66 -15.31 -1.44 14.79
CA CYS A 66 -14.42 -0.62 15.60
C CYS A 66 -15.07 0.72 15.94
N THR A 67 -14.88 1.17 17.18
CA THR A 67 -15.15 2.54 17.61
C THR A 67 -13.80 3.23 17.82
N CYS A 68 -13.50 4.21 16.97
CA CYS A 68 -12.20 4.86 16.95
C CYS A 68 -12.09 5.98 18.00
N PRO A 69 -10.93 6.15 18.63
CA PRO A 69 -10.65 7.30 19.48
C PRO A 69 -10.60 8.60 18.66
N GLU A 70 -10.67 9.73 19.36
CA GLU A 70 -10.56 11.05 18.72
C GLU A 70 -9.24 11.18 17.95
N GLY A 71 -9.32 11.71 16.73
CA GLY A 71 -8.15 11.84 15.86
C GLY A 71 -7.78 10.55 15.10
N TYR A 72 -8.55 9.47 15.18
CA TYR A 72 -8.34 8.28 14.36
C TYR A 72 -9.60 7.89 13.58
N TYR A 73 -9.41 7.30 12.41
CA TYR A 73 -10.52 6.89 11.55
C TYR A 73 -10.11 5.72 10.64
N GLY A 74 -11.06 5.25 9.84
CA GLY A 74 -10.94 4.02 9.06
C GLY A 74 -11.79 2.90 9.64
N LYS A 75 -11.87 1.77 8.93
CA LYS A 75 -12.69 0.62 9.35
C LYS A 75 -12.15 0.00 10.64
N ASN A 76 -10.83 0.06 10.80
CA ASN A 76 -10.07 -0.51 11.89
C ASN A 76 -9.31 0.58 12.68
N CYS A 77 -9.62 1.87 12.50
CA CYS A 77 -8.92 2.99 13.14
C CYS A 77 -7.44 3.11 12.76
N GLU A 78 -7.09 2.69 11.54
CA GLU A 78 -5.73 2.61 11.01
C GLU A 78 -5.13 3.95 10.59
N PHE A 79 -5.95 4.98 10.40
CA PHE A 79 -5.51 6.29 9.92
C PHE A 79 -5.55 7.34 11.02
N SER A 80 -4.62 8.29 10.95
CA SER A 80 -4.48 9.37 11.92
C SER A 80 -4.96 10.71 11.35
N GLY A 81 -5.60 11.52 12.18
CA GLY A 81 -6.03 12.88 11.83
C GLY A 81 -4.86 13.84 11.58
N TYR A 82 -3.63 13.39 11.82
CA TYR A 82 -2.40 14.14 11.64
C TYR A 82 -1.74 13.85 10.27
N ASP A 83 -2.38 13.07 9.40
CA ASP A 83 -1.80 12.72 8.08
C ASP A 83 -1.53 13.96 7.21
N CYS A 84 -2.18 15.09 7.50
CA CYS A 84 -1.88 16.38 6.86
C CYS A 84 -0.83 17.23 7.59
N ASP A 85 -0.41 16.89 8.81
CA ASP A 85 0.53 17.69 9.62
C ASP A 85 1.94 17.72 9.03
N SER A 86 2.27 16.73 8.18
CA SER A 86 3.54 16.69 7.44
C SER A 86 3.51 17.50 6.15
N ASP A 87 2.43 18.26 5.90
CA ASP A 87 2.19 19.03 4.67
C ASP A 87 2.52 18.24 3.38
N PRO A 88 1.92 17.05 3.18
CA PRO A 88 2.32 16.14 2.09
C PRO A 88 1.99 16.67 0.69
N CYS A 89 1.13 17.69 0.58
CA CYS A 89 0.67 18.24 -0.70
C CYS A 89 1.61 19.35 -1.19
N GLN A 90 2.20 19.14 -2.36
CA GLN A 90 3.11 20.08 -3.02
C GLN A 90 2.35 21.12 -3.84
N ASN A 91 3.09 22.12 -4.34
CA ASN A 91 2.62 23.10 -5.33
C ASN A 91 1.34 23.86 -4.92
N GLY A 92 1.13 24.08 -3.62
CA GLY A 92 -0.05 24.76 -3.10
C GLY A 92 -1.30 23.88 -3.06
N GLY A 93 -1.15 22.56 -3.18
CA GLY A 93 -2.22 21.61 -2.95
C GLY A 93 -2.76 21.69 -1.53
N LYS A 94 -4.09 21.59 -1.39
CA LYS A 94 -4.73 21.62 -0.08
C LYS A 94 -4.88 20.19 0.43
N CYS A 95 -4.20 19.88 1.53
CA CYS A 95 -4.38 18.60 2.20
C CYS A 95 -5.74 18.52 2.88
N ARG A 96 -6.41 17.39 2.74
CA ARG A 96 -7.60 17.04 3.51
C ARG A 96 -7.54 15.61 3.99
N ILE A 97 -8.01 15.41 5.20
CA ILE A 97 -8.24 14.10 5.79
C ILE A 97 -9.36 13.38 5.01
N SER A 98 -9.18 12.09 4.74
CA SER A 98 -10.04 11.24 3.93
C SER A 98 -10.18 9.88 4.62
N GLU A 99 -11.21 9.09 4.37
CA GLU A 99 -11.39 7.75 5.01
C GLU A 99 -10.25 6.75 4.74
N ARG A 100 -9.31 7.09 3.84
CA ARG A 100 -8.14 6.27 3.47
C ARG A 100 -6.80 6.94 3.81
N GLY A 101 -6.78 7.88 4.74
CA GLY A 101 -5.58 8.66 5.10
C GLY A 101 -5.75 10.13 4.71
N TYR A 102 -4.85 10.69 3.92
CA TYR A 102 -5.01 12.05 3.37
C TYR A 102 -5.33 12.04 1.88
N LYS A 103 -5.78 13.20 1.38
CA LYS A 103 -5.95 13.47 -0.05
C LYS A 103 -5.54 14.91 -0.33
N CYS A 104 -4.78 15.10 -1.40
CA CYS A 104 -4.44 16.43 -1.88
C CYS A 104 -5.47 16.91 -2.91
N ASP A 105 -6.05 18.07 -2.65
CA ASP A 105 -6.83 18.80 -3.65
C ASP A 105 -5.87 19.70 -4.44
N CYS A 106 -5.50 19.24 -5.64
CA CYS A 106 -4.48 19.90 -6.44
C CYS A 106 -5.00 21.18 -7.11
N PRO A 107 -4.20 22.26 -7.13
CA PRO A 107 -4.55 23.47 -7.86
C PRO A 107 -4.54 23.21 -9.36
N ARG A 108 -5.15 24.12 -10.13
CA ARG A 108 -5.09 24.03 -11.60
C ARG A 108 -3.63 24.01 -12.07
N GLY A 109 -3.35 23.13 -13.02
CA GLY A 109 -1.99 22.94 -13.53
C GLY A 109 -1.17 21.91 -12.76
N PHE A 110 -1.72 21.24 -11.75
CA PHE A 110 -1.03 20.18 -11.00
C PHE A 110 -1.89 18.93 -10.85
N ILE A 111 -1.25 17.76 -10.90
CA ILE A 111 -1.84 16.44 -10.65
C ILE A 111 -0.85 15.57 -9.88
N GLY A 112 -1.19 14.30 -9.63
CA GLY A 112 -0.40 13.38 -8.80
C GLY A 112 -1.05 13.19 -7.43
N THR A 113 -0.54 12.22 -6.67
CA THR A 113 -1.08 11.93 -5.33
C THR A 113 -0.83 13.10 -4.37
N ASN A 114 0.31 13.77 -4.55
CA ASN A 114 0.81 14.88 -3.75
C ASN A 114 0.86 16.19 -4.55
N CYS A 115 0.21 16.28 -5.72
CA CYS A 115 0.24 17.44 -6.62
C CYS A 115 1.64 17.79 -7.16
N GLU A 116 2.53 16.81 -7.22
CA GLU A 116 3.92 16.89 -7.65
C GLU A 116 4.08 17.02 -9.17
N ILE A 117 3.08 16.57 -9.95
CA ILE A 117 3.14 16.55 -11.42
C ILE A 117 2.56 17.83 -11.99
N ILE A 118 3.31 18.54 -12.81
CA ILE A 118 2.87 19.79 -13.44
C ILE A 118 2.24 19.49 -14.79
N THR A 119 1.00 19.94 -14.99
CA THR A 119 0.23 19.75 -16.22
C THR A 119 0.15 20.98 -17.12
N GLU A 120 0.46 22.20 -16.62
CA GLU A 120 0.45 23.41 -17.44
C GLU A 120 1.60 24.38 -17.09
N CYS A 121 2.51 24.61 -18.05
CA CYS A 121 3.15 25.93 -18.25
C CYS A 121 2.24 26.69 -19.25
N ASN A 122 1.98 28.01 -19.21
CA ASN A 122 2.86 29.12 -18.85
C ASN A 122 2.02 30.43 -18.91
N GLY A 123 1.96 31.24 -17.86
CA GLY A 123 1.45 32.63 -17.97
C GLY A 123 0.04 32.81 -18.58
N ARG A 124 -0.34 34.06 -18.89
CA ARG A 124 -1.73 34.56 -19.03
C ARG A 124 -2.62 33.98 -20.16
N HIS A 125 -2.26 32.90 -20.85
CA HIS A 125 -3.16 32.27 -21.84
C HIS A 125 -3.09 30.73 -21.80
N CYS A 126 -3.98 30.11 -21.02
CA CYS A 126 -4.32 28.69 -21.14
C CYS A 126 -5.29 28.50 -22.31
N GLN A 127 -4.85 27.94 -23.43
CA GLN A 127 -5.76 27.42 -24.45
C GLN A 127 -5.98 25.92 -24.28
N ARG A 128 -7.20 25.51 -24.64
CA ARG A 128 -7.83 24.21 -24.33
C ARG A 128 -7.00 23.02 -24.84
N ARG A 129 -6.92 22.00 -23.97
CA ARG A 129 -6.48 20.62 -24.23
C ARG A 129 -6.92 20.07 -25.60
N PRO A 130 -6.07 19.28 -26.27
CA PRO A 130 -6.53 18.16 -27.08
C PRO A 130 -6.97 17.03 -26.14
N SER A 131 -8.21 16.58 -26.25
CA SER A 131 -8.84 15.61 -25.35
C SER A 131 -8.29 14.17 -25.40
N ASN A 132 -7.12 13.94 -26.01
CA ASN A 132 -6.65 12.60 -26.44
C ASN A 132 -5.18 12.29 -26.08
N MET A 133 -4.62 12.81 -24.99
CA MET A 133 -3.27 12.41 -24.54
C MET A 133 -3.36 11.28 -23.49
N SER A 134 -2.67 10.16 -23.74
CA SER A 134 -2.53 9.04 -22.78
C SER A 134 -1.65 9.42 -21.60
N GLN A 135 -1.79 8.68 -20.49
CA GLN A 135 -0.98 8.84 -19.27
C GLN A 135 0.53 8.83 -19.55
N ASP A 136 1.00 8.01 -20.49
CA ASP A 136 2.41 7.91 -20.89
C ASP A 136 2.98 9.23 -21.40
N ASN A 137 2.16 10.02 -22.10
CA ASN A 137 2.58 11.32 -22.64
C ASN A 137 2.70 12.39 -21.54
N ILE A 138 2.01 12.20 -20.42
CA ILE A 138 2.07 13.10 -19.27
C ILE A 138 3.39 12.92 -18.53
N ILE A 139 3.78 11.66 -18.30
CA ILE A 139 5.05 11.30 -17.64
C ILE A 139 6.24 11.80 -18.47
N ALA A 140 6.19 11.61 -19.79
CA ALA A 140 7.25 12.09 -20.69
C ALA A 140 7.40 13.63 -20.66
N PHE A 141 6.29 14.36 -20.59
CA PHE A 141 6.29 15.82 -20.50
C PHE A 141 6.81 16.33 -19.16
N ASP A 142 6.37 15.73 -18.06
CA ASP A 142 6.84 16.05 -16.70
C ASP A 142 8.35 15.80 -16.56
N LEU A 143 8.82 14.66 -17.07
CA LEU A 143 10.25 14.34 -17.08
C LEU A 143 11.07 15.38 -17.85
N GLU A 144 10.55 15.90 -18.97
CA GLU A 144 11.22 16.97 -19.71
C GLU A 144 11.22 18.31 -18.96
N TYR A 145 10.13 18.62 -18.25
CA TYR A 145 10.07 19.79 -17.38
C TYR A 145 11.10 19.70 -16.24
N GLN A 146 11.13 18.57 -15.52
CA GLN A 146 12.09 18.35 -14.44
C GLN A 146 13.54 18.50 -14.95
N ARG A 147 13.86 17.95 -16.13
CA ARG A 147 15.20 18.14 -16.76
C ARG A 147 15.55 19.62 -16.98
N LYS A 148 14.58 20.45 -17.37
CA LYS A 148 14.78 21.90 -17.56
C LYS A 148 15.04 22.60 -16.22
N GLU A 149 14.31 22.23 -15.17
CA GLU A 149 14.53 22.77 -13.83
C GLU A 149 15.90 22.36 -13.28
N CYS A 150 16.35 21.11 -13.49
CA CYS A 150 17.71 20.69 -13.12
C CYS A 150 18.81 21.58 -13.73
N MET A 151 18.64 21.96 -15.00
CA MET A 151 19.57 22.85 -15.70
C MET A 151 19.51 24.28 -15.15
N LYS A 152 18.30 24.78 -14.90
CA LYS A 152 18.05 26.13 -14.37
C LYS A 152 18.63 26.31 -12.96
N HIS A 153 18.48 25.31 -12.10
CA HIS A 153 18.99 25.31 -10.72
C HIS A 153 20.45 24.88 -10.60
N ARG A 154 21.11 24.59 -11.73
CA ARG A 154 22.51 24.13 -11.82
C ARG A 154 22.77 22.90 -10.94
N CYS A 155 21.84 21.95 -10.92
CA CYS A 155 21.93 20.77 -10.06
C CYS A 155 23.19 19.93 -10.30
N ARG A 156 23.79 19.99 -11.50
CA ARG A 156 25.08 19.34 -11.78
C ARG A 156 26.25 19.87 -10.97
N GLU A 157 26.20 21.13 -10.55
CA GLU A 157 27.23 21.77 -9.72
C GLU A 157 27.00 21.49 -8.23
N LYS A 158 25.78 21.09 -7.86
CA LYS A 158 25.35 20.85 -6.49
C LYS A 158 25.46 19.38 -6.09
N GLN A 159 25.16 18.46 -7.00
CA GLN A 159 25.24 17.02 -6.73
C GLN A 159 26.60 16.51 -6.22
N GLY A 160 26.55 15.45 -5.41
CA GLY A 160 27.69 14.78 -4.79
C GLY A 160 28.34 15.57 -3.65
N ASN A 161 27.65 16.53 -3.07
CA ASN A 161 28.15 17.41 -2.00
C ASN A 161 27.73 16.96 -0.58
N MET A 162 27.01 15.83 -0.45
CA MET A 162 26.44 15.28 0.79
C MET A 162 25.41 16.20 1.48
N LYS A 163 24.87 17.18 0.77
CA LYS A 163 23.83 18.09 1.24
C LYS A 163 22.68 18.00 0.26
N CYS A 164 21.54 17.50 0.70
CA CYS A 164 20.34 17.47 -0.12
C CYS A 164 19.87 18.90 -0.46
N ASP A 165 20.03 19.31 -1.72
CA ASP A 165 19.44 20.51 -2.28
C ASP A 165 18.05 20.15 -2.84
N GLU A 166 16.99 20.52 -2.11
CA GLU A 166 15.61 20.12 -2.40
C GLU A 166 15.14 20.50 -3.82
N GLU A 167 15.62 21.62 -4.38
CA GLU A 167 15.32 21.99 -5.76
C GLU A 167 15.90 21.03 -6.82
N CYS A 168 16.84 20.18 -6.41
CA CYS A 168 17.51 19.15 -7.20
C CYS A 168 17.03 17.74 -6.81
N ASN A 169 16.12 17.62 -5.85
CA ASN A 169 15.53 16.36 -5.40
C ASN A 169 14.43 15.86 -6.35
N SER A 170 14.76 15.70 -7.62
CA SER A 170 13.86 15.13 -8.62
C SER A 170 14.52 13.95 -9.33
N TYR A 171 13.69 13.07 -9.90
CA TYR A 171 14.16 11.93 -10.66
C TYR A 171 15.05 12.37 -11.85
N ALA A 172 14.68 13.44 -12.57
CA ALA A 172 15.50 13.97 -13.66
C ALA A 172 16.87 14.51 -13.23
N CYS A 173 17.00 14.93 -11.98
CA CYS A 173 18.25 15.41 -11.38
C CYS A 173 19.00 14.28 -10.64
N ASN A 174 18.54 13.03 -10.75
CA ASN A 174 19.06 11.88 -10.03
C ASN A 174 19.08 12.10 -8.51
N PHE A 175 18.03 12.73 -7.97
CA PHE A 175 17.89 13.01 -6.53
C PHE A 175 19.10 13.77 -5.97
N ASP A 176 19.46 14.88 -6.63
CA ASP A 176 20.65 15.67 -6.37
C ASP A 176 21.96 14.86 -6.47
N GLY A 177 22.05 14.06 -7.54
CA GLY A 177 23.09 13.04 -7.74
C GLY A 177 23.27 12.07 -6.57
N GLY A 178 22.18 11.81 -5.85
CA GLY A 178 22.12 10.92 -4.72
C GLY A 178 22.15 11.63 -3.38
N ASP A 179 22.49 12.92 -3.27
CA ASP A 179 22.59 13.59 -1.97
C ASP A 179 21.25 13.59 -1.20
N CYS A 180 20.12 13.60 -1.91
CA CYS A 180 18.78 13.47 -1.34
C CYS A 180 18.29 12.01 -1.22
N SER A 181 19.01 11.05 -1.80
CA SER A 181 18.74 9.60 -1.72
C SER A 181 19.83 8.83 -0.98
N LEU A 182 20.58 9.50 -0.09
CA LEU A 182 21.68 8.93 0.71
C LEU A 182 22.86 8.38 -0.12
N GLY A 183 23.09 8.91 -1.32
CA GLY A 183 24.16 8.58 -2.25
C GLY A 183 23.92 7.32 -3.08
N ILE A 184 22.71 6.77 -3.03
CA ILE A 184 22.40 5.47 -3.62
C ILE A 184 21.45 5.72 -4.80
N ASN A 185 21.90 5.45 -6.04
CA ASN A 185 20.96 5.17 -7.12
C ASN A 185 20.40 3.77 -6.85
N PRO A 186 19.11 3.65 -6.48
CA PRO A 186 18.57 2.39 -6.00
C PRO A 186 18.52 1.30 -7.09
N TRP A 187 18.61 1.68 -8.36
CA TRP A 187 18.66 0.77 -9.51
C TRP A 187 20.04 0.68 -10.16
N SER A 188 21.10 1.23 -9.55
CA SER A 188 22.47 1.20 -10.09
C SER A 188 22.97 -0.21 -10.41
N ASN A 189 22.52 -1.20 -9.65
CA ASN A 189 22.89 -2.60 -9.85
C ASN A 189 21.88 -3.37 -10.71
N CYS A 190 20.75 -2.77 -11.10
CA CYS A 190 19.69 -3.41 -11.85
C CYS A 190 20.11 -3.69 -13.29
N THR A 191 20.27 -4.96 -13.65
CA THR A 191 20.64 -5.39 -15.01
C THR A 191 19.46 -5.90 -15.84
N ALA A 192 18.23 -5.57 -15.43
CA ALA A 192 17.04 -5.99 -16.17
C ALA A 192 17.04 -5.42 -17.60
N PRO A 193 16.48 -6.15 -18.58
CA PRO A 193 16.39 -5.69 -19.97
C PRO A 193 15.40 -4.55 -20.17
N ILE A 194 14.54 -4.29 -19.17
CA ILE A 194 13.63 -3.15 -19.12
C ILE A 194 14.05 -2.17 -18.04
N LYS A 195 13.54 -0.95 -18.14
CA LYS A 195 13.82 0.11 -17.18
C LYS A 195 12.96 -0.06 -15.92
N CYS A 196 13.41 -0.87 -14.98
CA CYS A 196 12.61 -1.22 -13.80
C CYS A 196 12.15 -0.04 -12.93
N TRP A 197 12.79 1.12 -13.01
CA TRP A 197 12.32 2.32 -12.32
C TRP A 197 11.02 2.90 -12.93
N GLU A 198 10.66 2.54 -14.18
CA GLU A 198 9.39 2.95 -14.83
C GLU A 198 8.21 2.04 -14.43
N HIS A 199 8.51 0.89 -13.81
CA HIS A 199 7.56 -0.18 -13.44
C HIS A 199 7.48 -0.39 -11.92
N PHE A 200 8.42 0.18 -11.17
CA PHE A 200 8.51 0.04 -9.73
C PHE A 200 7.24 0.57 -9.01
N MET A 201 6.54 -0.32 -8.29
CA MET A 201 5.30 -0.02 -7.54
C MET A 201 4.14 0.45 -8.44
N ASP A 202 4.07 -0.04 -9.67
CA ASP A 202 2.98 0.27 -10.60
C ASP A 202 1.75 -0.66 -10.41
N GLY A 203 1.88 -1.67 -9.56
CA GLY A 203 0.83 -2.65 -9.23
C GLY A 203 0.72 -3.82 -10.23
N ILE A 204 1.62 -3.90 -11.20
CA ILE A 204 1.75 -4.98 -12.18
C ILE A 204 3.03 -5.74 -11.85
N CYS A 205 2.94 -7.07 -11.75
CA CYS A 205 4.14 -7.87 -11.53
C CYS A 205 4.97 -7.97 -12.82
N ASP A 206 6.07 -7.23 -12.87
CA ASP A 206 7.13 -7.33 -13.86
C ASP A 206 8.25 -8.26 -13.34
N GLU A 207 8.11 -9.56 -13.63
CA GLU A 207 9.03 -10.62 -13.16
C GLU A 207 10.51 -10.36 -13.51
N VAL A 208 10.78 -9.62 -14.59
CA VAL A 208 12.14 -9.20 -14.98
C VAL A 208 12.76 -8.19 -14.01
N CYS A 209 11.93 -7.41 -13.31
CA CYS A 209 12.30 -6.44 -12.29
C CYS A 209 12.22 -7.02 -10.86
N ASN A 210 11.62 -8.21 -10.70
CA ASN A 210 11.49 -8.91 -9.43
C ASN A 210 12.79 -9.59 -8.97
N ASN A 211 13.83 -8.79 -8.75
CA ASN A 211 15.10 -9.26 -8.24
C ASN A 211 15.73 -8.22 -7.31
N PRO A 212 16.69 -8.60 -6.44
CA PRO A 212 17.25 -7.70 -5.44
C PRO A 212 17.94 -6.46 -6.05
N GLN A 213 18.51 -6.59 -7.24
CA GLN A 213 19.23 -5.51 -7.91
C GLN A 213 18.29 -4.43 -8.47
N CYS A 214 17.05 -4.81 -8.78
CA CYS A 214 15.98 -3.97 -9.31
C CYS A 214 14.90 -3.69 -8.26
N LEU A 215 15.24 -3.86 -6.97
CA LEU A 215 14.38 -3.60 -5.81
C LEU A 215 13.08 -4.42 -5.78
N PHE A 216 13.12 -5.65 -6.27
CA PHE A 216 11.98 -6.58 -6.26
C PHE A 216 10.73 -6.00 -6.91
N ASP A 217 10.91 -5.18 -7.95
CA ASP A 217 9.80 -4.56 -8.67
C ASP A 217 8.84 -3.80 -7.75
N GLY A 218 9.36 -3.09 -6.75
CA GLY A 218 8.51 -2.38 -5.79
C GLY A 218 7.64 -3.29 -4.91
N ARG A 219 7.89 -4.61 -4.95
CA ARG A 219 7.07 -5.68 -4.38
C ARG A 219 5.76 -5.94 -5.12
N ASP A 220 5.61 -5.50 -6.36
CA ASP A 220 4.43 -5.82 -7.18
C ASP A 220 4.33 -7.33 -7.50
N CYS A 221 5.48 -8.01 -7.58
CA CYS A 221 5.57 -9.46 -7.76
C CYS A 221 5.56 -10.29 -6.48
N VAL A 222 5.59 -9.65 -5.31
CA VAL A 222 5.34 -10.38 -4.08
C VAL A 222 3.90 -10.86 -4.18
N LYS A 223 3.70 -12.18 -4.34
CA LYS A 223 2.42 -12.81 -3.99
C LYS A 223 2.16 -12.35 -2.58
N ILE A 224 1.21 -11.44 -2.40
CA ILE A 224 0.95 -10.74 -1.15
C ILE A 224 1.06 -11.75 -0.01
N LEU A 225 2.25 -11.82 0.62
CA LEU A 225 2.42 -12.58 1.83
C LEU A 225 1.60 -11.77 2.81
N GLN A 226 0.66 -12.44 3.46
CA GLN A 226 -0.09 -11.79 4.52
C GLN A 226 0.96 -11.19 5.46
N PRO A 227 0.79 -9.93 5.93
CA PRO A 227 1.72 -9.33 6.87
C PRO A 227 1.96 -10.28 8.04
N CYS A 228 3.14 -10.19 8.69
CA CYS A 228 3.39 -10.92 9.94
C CYS A 228 2.14 -10.88 10.79
N ASN A 229 1.73 -12.03 11.31
CA ASN A 229 0.53 -12.10 12.11
C ASN A 229 0.54 -10.94 13.12
N PRO A 230 -0.39 -9.97 13.04
CA PRO A 230 -0.32 -8.73 13.83
C PRO A 230 -0.30 -8.97 15.34
N VAL A 231 -0.77 -10.15 15.78
CA VAL A 231 -0.72 -10.61 17.16
C VAL A 231 0.72 -10.94 17.59
N TYR A 232 1.50 -11.54 16.70
CA TYR A 232 2.89 -11.88 16.94
C TYR A 232 3.85 -10.80 16.45
N ASP A 233 3.45 -9.90 15.56
CA ASP A 233 4.30 -8.85 15.00
C ASP A 233 4.99 -8.01 16.09
N ALA A 234 4.24 -7.57 17.12
CA ALA A 234 4.82 -6.87 18.26
C ALA A 234 5.76 -7.75 19.12
N TYR A 235 5.47 -9.06 19.24
CA TYR A 235 6.34 -10.01 19.95
C TYR A 235 7.63 -10.25 19.16
N CYS A 236 7.51 -10.51 17.86
CA CYS A 236 8.58 -10.77 16.92
C CYS A 236 9.47 -9.55 16.78
N GLN A 237 8.93 -8.34 16.62
CA GLN A 237 9.71 -7.09 16.63
C GLN A 237 10.53 -6.91 17.92
N LYS A 238 9.96 -7.26 19.08
CA LYS A 238 10.65 -7.13 20.37
C LYS A 238 11.72 -8.23 20.59
N HIS A 239 11.58 -9.37 19.93
CA HIS A 239 12.49 -10.53 20.06
C HIS A 239 13.35 -10.75 18.82
N TYR A 240 13.26 -9.86 17.83
CA TYR A 240 14.03 -9.91 16.59
C TYR A 240 15.52 -9.75 16.88
N ALA A 241 16.32 -10.68 16.39
CA ALA A 241 17.78 -10.67 16.50
C ALA A 241 18.32 -10.51 17.95
N ASN A 242 17.57 -10.94 18.97
CA ASN A 242 17.96 -10.81 20.37
C ASN A 242 18.92 -11.93 20.87
N GLY A 243 19.29 -12.87 20.00
CA GLY A 243 20.16 -14.01 20.33
C GLY A 243 19.45 -15.26 20.88
N HIS A 244 18.11 -15.25 20.95
CA HIS A 244 17.27 -16.39 21.32
C HIS A 244 16.36 -16.81 20.16
N CYS A 245 16.01 -18.10 20.10
CA CYS A 245 15.23 -18.66 19.00
C CYS A 245 13.73 -18.68 19.34
N ASP A 246 12.96 -17.88 18.61
CA ASP A 246 11.51 -17.77 18.74
C ASP A 246 10.81 -18.39 17.53
N TYR A 247 10.37 -19.64 17.66
CA TYR A 247 9.79 -20.42 16.56
C TYR A 247 8.52 -19.78 15.96
N GLY A 248 7.77 -19.00 16.74
CA GLY A 248 6.58 -18.27 16.27
C GLY A 248 6.89 -17.12 15.32
N CYS A 249 8.15 -16.68 15.27
CA CYS A 249 8.65 -15.60 14.42
C CYS A 249 9.54 -16.12 13.29
N ASN A 250 9.72 -17.44 13.16
CA ASN A 250 10.58 -18.04 12.15
C ASN A 250 9.79 -18.46 10.90
N ASN A 251 9.22 -17.48 10.21
CA ASN A 251 8.52 -17.66 8.93
C ASN A 251 8.87 -16.49 7.99
N ALA A 252 8.40 -16.55 6.74
CA ALA A 252 8.80 -15.56 5.72
C ALA A 252 8.16 -14.19 5.96
N GLU A 253 7.08 -14.13 6.75
CA GLU A 253 6.30 -12.93 7.00
C GLU A 253 6.66 -12.16 8.28
N CYS A 254 7.44 -12.69 9.26
CA CYS A 254 7.62 -12.15 10.65
C CYS A 254 9.02 -11.75 11.18
#